data_AF-A0AAP2GHS4-F1
#
_entry.id   AF-A0AAP2GHS4-F1
#
_cell.length_a   1.000
_cell.length_b   1.000
_cell.length_c   1.000
_cell.angle_alpha   90.00
_cell.angle_beta   90.00
_cell.angle_gamma   90.00
#
_symmetry.space_group_name_H-M   'P 1'
#
loop_
_entity.id
_entity.type
_entity.pdbx_description
1 polymer ?
#
loop_
_entity_poly.entity_id
_entity_poly.type
_entity_poly.pdbx_seq_one_letter_code
_entity_poly.pdbx_strand_id
1 'polypeptide(L)'
;MKEKQVHVLIGCADARDLNQIQLDAIDHITKQFRNERGIDVEMHVIRAAGSFVTPDVVMDIKRTFEQAQRNTTDLNVPIHYFVHIQTHGHLTEDSNDSYVSHVHDLKIVDGSPLNCGMLGASAVGVEIERMIVDEKPEIEVRGKRIRIYNDTKIKLLLSEVYAYDGYLAGDWITSIDLLRTHPRHQRTVLERAIEHDAELKMLDIHITCGIMDYAIHALIRVDDGEPEVEFWDSVQAYIRKHVKSDRNAKDLLIAQSQKQKPLAGLLSMSDPRQASRISAANYYMTLKGIAHNGDYLPNTLFNMTGTSFDIPHTPFGPYVIAGFFFAVKHLNLTDQMVMGYDVHQTGRIVQKIKNDPLMNMIVQKFNVNLIPINQIDVAGKG
;
A
#
# COMPACT_ATOMS: atom_id res chain seq x y z
N MET A 1 23.31 18.27 15.38
CA MET A 1 24.02 17.43 14.38
C MET A 1 23.05 17.23 13.24
N LYS A 2 23.47 17.33 11.97
CA LYS A 2 22.55 17.04 10.86
C LYS A 2 22.54 15.53 10.65
N GLU A 3 21.37 14.93 10.68
CA GLU A 3 21.13 13.53 10.36
C GLU A 3 19.96 13.42 9.38
N LYS A 4 19.86 12.31 8.68
CA LYS A 4 18.75 11.99 7.79
C LYS A 4 18.03 10.74 8.29
N GLN A 5 16.71 10.75 8.27
CA GLN A 5 15.89 9.59 8.58
C GLN A 5 15.03 9.24 7.37
N VAL A 6 15.06 7.98 6.95
CA VAL A 6 14.25 7.46 5.84
C VAL A 6 13.22 6.52 6.41
N HIS A 7 11.96 6.92 6.33
CA HIS A 7 10.82 6.16 6.84
C HIS A 7 10.03 5.58 5.69
N VAL A 8 9.71 4.29 5.76
CA VAL A 8 8.86 3.60 4.79
C VAL A 8 7.64 3.05 5.50
N LEU A 9 6.46 3.61 5.22
CA LEU A 9 5.19 3.05 5.68
C LEU A 9 4.68 2.02 4.69
N ILE A 10 4.61 0.76 5.12
CA ILE A 10 3.85 -0.28 4.44
C ILE A 10 2.41 -0.23 4.98
N GLY A 11 1.52 0.34 4.19
CA GLY A 11 0.10 0.46 4.50
C GLY A 11 -0.77 -0.37 3.55
N CYS A 12 -2.05 -0.48 3.91
CA CYS A 12 -3.00 -1.20 3.06
C CYS A 12 -3.34 -0.35 1.82
N ALA A 13 -3.69 -1.02 0.73
CA ALA A 13 -4.29 -0.38 -0.45
C ALA A 13 -5.68 0.24 -0.18
N ASP A 14 -6.21 0.04 1.03
CA ASP A 14 -7.52 0.51 1.46
C ASP A 14 -7.71 2.02 1.23
N ALA A 15 -8.88 2.38 0.71
CA ALA A 15 -9.23 3.75 0.36
C ALA A 15 -9.37 4.67 1.59
N ARG A 16 -9.47 4.08 2.78
CA ARG A 16 -9.57 4.77 4.08
C ARG A 16 -8.22 4.92 4.78
N ASP A 17 -7.16 4.24 4.30
CA ASP A 17 -5.84 4.21 4.96
C ASP A 17 -5.01 5.50 4.81
N LEU A 18 -5.64 6.57 4.32
CA LEU A 18 -5.10 7.91 4.32
C LEU A 18 -6.23 8.91 4.57
N ASN A 19 -5.99 9.91 5.39
CA ASN A 19 -6.86 11.07 5.57
C ASN A 19 -6.02 12.35 5.67
N GLN A 20 -6.65 13.52 5.57
CA GLN A 20 -5.95 14.81 5.63
C GLN A 20 -5.22 15.01 6.97
N ILE A 21 -5.79 14.57 8.09
CA ILE A 21 -5.18 14.70 9.44
C ILE A 21 -3.83 13.98 9.51
N GLN A 22 -3.71 12.81 8.88
CA GLN A 22 -2.47 12.05 8.82
C GLN A 22 -1.41 12.78 7.98
N LEU A 23 -1.82 13.38 6.87
CA LEU A 23 -0.93 14.17 6.01
C LEU A 23 -0.41 15.42 6.73
N ASP A 24 -1.32 16.14 7.38
CA ASP A 24 -0.99 17.34 8.15
C ASP A 24 -0.07 17.01 9.34
N ALA A 25 -0.32 15.87 10.01
CA ALA A 25 0.53 15.41 11.10
C ALA A 25 1.96 15.08 10.63
N ILE A 26 2.10 14.38 9.51
CA ILE A 26 3.42 14.07 8.93
C ILE A 26 4.14 15.37 8.57
N ASP A 27 3.50 16.28 7.83
CA ASP A 27 4.12 17.55 7.43
C ASP A 27 4.50 18.42 8.64
N HIS A 28 3.63 18.51 9.64
CA HIS A 28 3.88 19.25 10.87
C HIS A 28 5.09 18.71 11.63
N ILE A 29 5.12 17.40 11.92
CA ILE A 29 6.19 16.78 12.69
C ILE A 29 7.50 16.75 11.91
N THR A 30 7.47 16.53 10.58
CA THR A 30 8.66 16.64 9.72
C THR A 30 9.27 18.04 9.79
N LYS A 31 8.46 19.10 9.72
CA LYS A 31 8.93 20.49 9.89
C LYS A 31 9.52 20.72 11.27
N GLN A 32 8.88 20.19 12.32
CA GLN A 32 9.37 20.28 13.68
C GLN A 32 10.75 19.64 13.84
N PHE A 33 10.92 18.39 13.41
CA PHE A 33 12.20 17.65 13.46
C PHE A 33 13.31 18.38 12.70
N ARG A 34 12.98 18.93 11.52
CA ARG A 34 13.92 19.72 10.73
C ARG A 34 14.36 20.99 11.43
N ASN A 35 13.42 21.77 11.95
CA ASN A 35 13.68 23.10 12.51
C ASN A 35 14.31 23.05 13.91
N GLU A 36 13.87 22.13 14.76
CA GLU A 36 14.27 22.07 16.17
C GLU A 36 15.49 21.17 16.40
N ARG A 37 15.66 20.13 15.56
CA ARG A 37 16.68 19.09 15.80
C ARG A 37 17.69 18.96 14.65
N GLY A 38 17.42 19.58 13.50
CA GLY A 38 18.27 19.48 12.32
C GLY A 38 18.20 18.11 11.65
N ILE A 39 17.10 17.38 11.84
CA ILE A 39 16.85 16.04 11.29
C ILE A 39 16.06 16.19 9.98
N ASP A 40 16.62 15.70 8.87
CA ASP A 40 15.93 15.66 7.58
C ASP A 40 15.14 14.34 7.45
N VAL A 41 13.82 14.42 7.43
CA VAL A 41 12.95 13.23 7.39
C VAL A 41 12.39 13.03 5.99
N GLU A 42 12.67 11.88 5.38
CA GLU A 42 12.13 11.45 4.10
C GLU A 42 11.11 10.33 4.33
N MET A 43 9.82 10.61 4.08
CA MET A 43 8.72 9.66 4.27
C MET A 43 8.26 9.08 2.93
N HIS A 44 8.28 7.75 2.83
CA HIS A 44 7.80 6.97 1.70
C HIS A 44 6.61 6.11 2.11
N VAL A 45 5.74 5.80 1.15
CA VAL A 45 4.56 4.98 1.43
C VAL A 45 4.40 3.90 0.36
N ILE A 46 4.48 2.64 0.81
CA ILE A 46 4.18 1.48 -0.01
C ILE A 46 2.77 1.01 0.33
N ARG A 47 1.89 1.02 -0.67
CA ARG A 47 0.51 0.53 -0.58
C ARG A 47 0.43 -0.87 -1.15
N ALA A 48 0.44 -1.85 -0.26
CA ALA A 48 0.27 -3.26 -0.58
C ALA A 48 -1.11 -3.71 -0.11
N ALA A 49 -1.81 -4.47 -0.94
CA ALA A 49 -3.12 -4.98 -0.55
C ALA A 49 -2.97 -5.89 0.69
N GLY A 50 -3.67 -5.55 1.78
CA GLY A 50 -3.56 -6.25 3.07
C GLY A 50 -2.23 -6.03 3.83
N SER A 51 -1.40 -5.07 3.41
CA SER A 51 -0.09 -4.78 4.02
C SER A 51 0.86 -5.99 4.08
N PHE A 52 0.78 -6.88 3.08
CA PHE A 52 1.65 -8.04 2.98
C PHE A 52 3.08 -7.64 2.58
N VAL A 53 4.06 -8.14 3.34
CA VAL A 53 5.48 -8.03 2.99
C VAL A 53 5.81 -9.15 2.02
N THR A 54 5.72 -8.82 0.73
CA THR A 54 6.09 -9.71 -0.38
C THR A 54 7.53 -9.42 -0.83
N PRO A 55 8.13 -10.29 -1.66
CA PRO A 55 9.43 -9.99 -2.29
C PRO A 55 9.44 -8.65 -3.04
N ASP A 56 8.32 -8.26 -3.65
CA ASP A 56 8.19 -6.95 -4.32
C ASP A 56 8.26 -5.79 -3.31
N VAL A 57 7.60 -5.91 -2.15
CA VAL A 57 7.67 -4.90 -1.09
C VAL A 57 9.08 -4.78 -0.52
N VAL A 58 9.77 -5.91 -0.30
CA VAL A 58 11.18 -5.92 0.12
C VAL A 58 12.06 -5.20 -0.91
N MET A 59 11.80 -5.42 -2.20
CA MET A 59 12.52 -4.74 -3.27
C MET A 59 12.21 -3.25 -3.38
N ASP A 60 10.97 -2.85 -3.11
CA ASP A 60 10.58 -1.45 -3.02
C ASP A 60 11.29 -0.74 -1.86
N ILE A 61 11.40 -1.39 -0.67
CA ILE A 61 12.18 -0.88 0.47
C ILE A 61 13.64 -0.68 0.06
N LYS A 62 14.25 -1.71 -0.53
CA LYS A 62 15.65 -1.69 -0.94
C LYS A 62 15.94 -0.54 -1.89
N ARG A 63 15.14 -0.40 -2.95
CA ARG A 63 15.27 0.70 -3.92
C ARG A 63 15.05 2.08 -3.29
N THR A 64 14.12 2.18 -2.35
CA THR A 64 13.88 3.43 -1.61
C THR A 64 15.12 3.84 -0.81
N PHE A 65 15.73 2.89 -0.09
CA PHE A 65 16.96 3.15 0.68
C PHE A 65 18.15 3.46 -0.23
N GLU A 66 18.36 2.70 -1.31
CA GLU A 66 19.39 2.99 -2.31
C GLU A 66 19.23 4.39 -2.92
N GLN A 67 18.00 4.79 -3.27
CA GLN A 67 17.73 6.12 -3.83
C GLN A 67 17.99 7.21 -2.80
N ALA A 68 17.59 7.01 -1.54
CA ALA A 68 17.84 7.96 -0.47
C ALA A 68 19.34 8.15 -0.19
N GLN A 69 20.12 7.08 -0.27
CA GLN A 69 21.59 7.12 -0.19
C GLN A 69 22.19 7.90 -1.36
N ARG A 70 21.79 7.58 -2.61
CA ARG A 70 22.29 8.27 -3.81
C ARG A 70 21.97 9.76 -3.84
N ASN A 71 20.82 10.14 -3.29
CA ASN A 71 20.39 11.54 -3.21
C ASN A 71 21.09 12.34 -2.10
N THR A 72 21.82 11.66 -1.20
CA THR A 72 22.53 12.33 -0.11
C THR A 72 23.90 12.82 -0.62
N THR A 73 24.03 14.14 -0.76
CA THR A 73 25.27 14.77 -1.28
C THR A 73 26.39 14.86 -0.26
N ASP A 74 26.08 14.80 1.03
CA ASP A 74 27.06 14.84 2.12
C ASP A 74 27.20 13.45 2.77
N LEU A 75 28.30 12.78 2.44
CA LEU A 75 28.60 11.43 2.94
C LEU A 75 28.85 11.36 4.46
N ASN A 76 28.97 12.50 5.14
CA ASN A 76 29.17 12.55 6.59
C ASN A 76 27.86 12.63 7.37
N VAL A 77 26.72 12.81 6.69
CA VAL A 77 25.41 12.83 7.35
C VAL A 77 24.96 11.38 7.58
N PRO A 78 24.80 10.94 8.84
CA PRO A 78 24.29 9.60 9.12
C PRO A 78 22.85 9.47 8.61
N ILE A 79 22.54 8.31 8.03
CA ILE A 79 21.20 7.96 7.54
C ILE A 79 20.66 6.81 8.39
N HIS A 80 19.51 7.02 9.01
CA HIS A 80 18.79 6.01 9.78
C HIS A 80 17.58 5.51 9.00
N TYR A 81 17.30 4.20 9.06
CA TYR A 81 16.29 3.54 8.25
C TYR A 81 15.20 2.95 9.13
N PHE A 82 13.96 3.29 8.81
CA PHE A 82 12.78 2.86 9.55
C PHE A 82 11.73 2.29 8.60
N VAL A 83 11.14 1.16 8.97
CA VAL A 83 10.00 0.57 8.27
C VAL A 83 8.83 0.44 9.24
N HIS A 84 7.67 0.96 8.84
CA HIS A 84 6.45 0.94 9.63
C HIS A 84 5.44 0.03 8.94
N ILE A 85 5.12 -1.11 9.55
CA ILE A 85 4.09 -2.02 9.04
C ILE A 85 2.77 -1.67 9.71
N GLN A 86 1.83 -1.15 8.92
CA GLN A 86 0.49 -0.78 9.38
C GLN A 86 -0.54 -1.64 8.67
N THR A 87 -1.24 -2.46 9.45
CA THR A 87 -2.48 -3.12 9.00
C THR A 87 -3.68 -2.30 9.47
N HIS A 88 -4.90 -2.74 9.17
CA HIS A 88 -6.10 -2.12 9.72
C HIS A 88 -7.15 -3.16 10.12
N GLY A 89 -8.01 -2.79 11.06
CA GLY A 89 -9.08 -3.63 11.59
C GLY A 89 -10.08 -2.82 12.41
N HIS A 90 -11.17 -3.46 12.83
CA HIS A 90 -12.10 -2.90 13.81
C HIS A 90 -11.90 -3.62 15.14
N LEU A 91 -11.45 -2.91 16.16
CA LEU A 91 -11.34 -3.49 17.49
C LEU A 91 -12.66 -3.38 18.24
N THR A 92 -12.90 -4.34 19.12
CA THR A 92 -14.06 -4.29 20.03
C THR A 92 -13.84 -3.22 21.11
N GLU A 93 -14.92 -2.70 21.68
CA GLU A 93 -14.86 -1.66 22.73
C GLU A 93 -14.11 -2.11 24.00
N ASP A 94 -14.01 -3.42 24.25
CA ASP A 94 -13.27 -4.00 25.38
C ASP A 94 -11.78 -4.23 25.08
N SER A 95 -11.30 -3.86 23.89
CA SER A 95 -9.88 -3.91 23.55
C SER A 95 -9.10 -2.76 24.22
N ASN A 96 -7.82 -3.00 24.52
CA ASN A 96 -6.94 -1.93 24.98
C ASN A 96 -6.60 -0.96 23.84
N ASP A 97 -7.08 0.28 23.94
CA ASP A 97 -6.89 1.34 22.93
C ASP A 97 -5.62 2.19 23.15
N SER A 98 -4.80 1.82 24.14
CA SER A 98 -3.50 2.44 24.39
C SER A 98 -2.63 2.39 23.15
N TYR A 99 -1.75 3.39 23.00
CA TYR A 99 -0.87 3.48 21.83
C TYR A 99 -0.01 2.24 21.64
N VAL A 100 0.47 1.65 22.75
CA VAL A 100 1.14 0.35 22.77
C VAL A 100 0.24 -0.62 23.52
N SER A 101 -0.08 -1.75 22.90
CA SER A 101 -0.94 -2.79 23.49
C SER A 101 -0.48 -4.18 23.05
N HIS A 102 -0.69 -5.18 23.91
CA HIS A 102 -0.39 -6.56 23.55
C HIS A 102 -1.54 -7.17 22.74
N VAL A 103 -1.23 -8.04 21.77
CA VAL A 103 -2.23 -8.68 20.89
C VAL A 103 -3.30 -9.51 21.62
N HIS A 104 -3.02 -9.93 22.86
CA HIS A 104 -3.97 -10.66 23.70
C HIS A 104 -5.08 -9.76 24.26
N ASP A 105 -4.80 -8.46 24.36
CA ASP A 105 -5.73 -7.44 24.84
C ASP A 105 -6.54 -6.82 23.69
N LEU A 106 -6.37 -7.35 22.47
CA LEU A 106 -7.04 -6.89 21.26
C LEU A 106 -7.96 -7.98 20.72
N LYS A 107 -9.19 -7.59 20.39
CA LYS A 107 -10.19 -8.44 19.75
C LYS A 107 -10.77 -7.73 18.55
N ILE A 108 -10.98 -8.47 17.47
CA ILE A 108 -11.53 -7.94 16.22
C ILE A 108 -13.05 -8.13 16.21
N VAL A 109 -13.79 -7.11 15.79
CA VAL A 109 -15.23 -7.22 15.55
C VAL A 109 -15.46 -8.09 14.31
N ASP A 110 -16.00 -9.30 14.50
CA ASP A 110 -16.35 -10.22 13.41
C ASP A 110 -17.35 -9.58 12.44
N GLY A 111 -17.17 -9.82 11.14
CA GLY A 111 -18.02 -9.28 10.07
C GLY A 111 -17.96 -7.76 9.87
N SER A 112 -17.11 -7.05 10.61
CA SER A 112 -17.02 -5.59 10.49
C SER A 112 -16.60 -5.15 9.08
N PRO A 113 -17.30 -4.16 8.49
CA PRO A 113 -16.90 -3.58 7.21
C PRO A 113 -15.61 -2.74 7.28
N LEU A 114 -15.07 -2.51 8.48
CA LEU A 114 -13.79 -1.81 8.69
C LEU A 114 -12.59 -2.75 8.71
N ASN A 115 -12.84 -4.05 8.81
CA ASN A 115 -11.80 -5.04 8.68
C ASN A 115 -11.21 -5.03 7.27
N CYS A 116 -9.95 -5.47 7.17
CA CYS A 116 -9.29 -5.65 5.88
C CYS A 116 -10.10 -6.58 4.97
N GLY A 117 -10.49 -6.09 3.80
CA GLY A 117 -11.23 -6.90 2.80
C GLY A 117 -10.47 -8.14 2.34
N MET A 118 -9.15 -8.15 2.60
CA MET A 118 -8.24 -9.24 2.27
C MET A 118 -8.27 -10.37 3.32
N LEU A 119 -9.16 -10.32 4.32
CA LEU A 119 -9.45 -11.48 5.18
C LEU A 119 -10.11 -12.65 4.44
N GLY A 120 -10.75 -12.38 3.30
CA GLY A 120 -11.35 -13.38 2.40
C GLY A 120 -10.45 -13.76 1.21
N ALA A 121 -9.17 -13.43 1.32
CA ALA A 121 -8.17 -13.58 0.28
C ALA A 121 -8.14 -14.85 -0.56
N SER A 122 -8.18 -16.01 0.10
CA SER A 122 -8.04 -17.28 -0.57
C SER A 122 -9.23 -17.50 -1.50
N ALA A 123 -10.40 -16.93 -1.15
CA ALA A 123 -11.54 -16.88 -2.07
C ALA A 123 -11.26 -16.00 -3.29
N VAL A 124 -10.59 -14.85 -3.12
CA VAL A 124 -10.15 -13.99 -4.23
C VAL A 124 -9.19 -14.75 -5.16
N GLY A 125 -8.21 -15.48 -4.61
CA GLY A 125 -7.30 -16.34 -5.37
C GLY A 125 -8.05 -17.39 -6.20
N VAL A 126 -8.95 -18.14 -5.55
CA VAL A 126 -9.81 -19.14 -6.21
C VAL A 126 -10.68 -18.53 -7.31
N GLU A 127 -11.22 -17.33 -7.08
CA GLU A 127 -12.01 -16.62 -8.09
C GLU A 127 -11.19 -16.19 -9.30
N ILE A 128 -9.93 -15.78 -9.10
CA ILE A 128 -9.02 -15.45 -10.20
C ILE A 128 -8.64 -16.71 -10.97
N GLU A 129 -8.30 -17.80 -10.29
CA GLU A 129 -8.00 -19.08 -10.94
C GLU A 129 -9.19 -19.59 -11.76
N ARG A 130 -10.40 -19.51 -11.20
CA ARG A 130 -11.63 -19.83 -11.94
C ARG A 130 -11.79 -18.96 -13.18
N MET A 131 -11.57 -17.65 -13.05
CA MET A 131 -11.62 -16.72 -14.19
C MET A 131 -10.59 -17.09 -15.26
N ILE A 132 -9.37 -17.47 -14.88
CA ILE A 132 -8.32 -17.91 -15.82
C ILE A 132 -8.79 -19.16 -16.58
N VAL A 133 -9.37 -20.14 -15.89
CA VAL A 133 -9.91 -21.36 -16.51
C VAL A 133 -11.10 -21.07 -17.43
N ASP A 134 -11.94 -20.10 -17.10
CA ASP A 134 -13.11 -19.73 -17.89
C ASP A 134 -12.72 -18.97 -19.16
N GLU A 135 -11.87 -17.95 -19.04
CA GLU A 135 -11.42 -17.10 -20.15
C GLU A 135 -10.40 -17.80 -21.05
N LYS A 136 -9.64 -18.73 -20.48
CA LYS A 136 -8.61 -19.52 -21.16
C LYS A 136 -7.60 -18.67 -21.93
N PRO A 137 -6.88 -17.76 -21.26
CA PRO A 137 -5.94 -16.87 -21.92
C PRO A 137 -4.83 -17.67 -22.61
N GLU A 138 -4.27 -17.08 -23.66
CA GLU A 138 -3.07 -17.60 -24.33
C GLU A 138 -1.84 -16.81 -23.87
N ILE A 139 -0.79 -17.53 -23.50
CA ILE A 139 0.53 -16.95 -23.20
C ILE A 139 1.57 -17.48 -24.16
N GLU A 140 2.65 -16.73 -24.34
CA GLU A 140 3.82 -17.18 -25.08
C GLU A 140 4.88 -17.70 -24.11
N VAL A 141 5.27 -18.96 -24.26
CA VAL A 141 6.35 -19.60 -23.49
C VAL A 141 7.35 -20.15 -24.48
N ARG A 142 8.57 -19.60 -24.47
CA ARG A 142 9.69 -20.03 -25.34
C ARG A 142 9.29 -20.10 -26.83
N GLY A 143 8.59 -19.07 -27.31
CA GLY A 143 8.12 -18.97 -28.69
C GLY A 143 6.89 -19.83 -29.03
N LYS A 144 6.30 -20.54 -28.05
CA LYS A 144 5.09 -21.36 -28.24
C LYS A 144 3.90 -20.71 -27.55
N ARG A 145 2.77 -20.62 -28.25
CA ARG A 145 1.50 -20.20 -27.64
C ARG A 145 0.87 -21.35 -26.87
N ILE A 146 0.58 -21.12 -25.60
CA ILE A 146 -0.01 -22.09 -24.68
C ILE A 146 -1.30 -21.50 -24.12
N ARG A 147 -2.40 -22.25 -24.27
CA ARG A 147 -3.69 -21.91 -23.69
C ARG A 147 -3.78 -22.40 -22.25
N ILE A 148 -4.29 -21.57 -21.34
CA ILE A 148 -4.39 -21.88 -19.91
C ILE A 148 -5.82 -22.34 -19.59
N TYR A 149 -6.05 -23.63 -19.36
CA TYR A 149 -7.43 -24.17 -19.23
C TYR A 149 -7.62 -25.14 -18.06
N ASN A 150 -6.59 -25.35 -17.23
CA ASN A 150 -6.65 -26.18 -16.04
C ASN A 150 -5.51 -25.82 -15.08
N ASP A 151 -5.51 -26.42 -13.89
CA ASP A 151 -4.55 -26.15 -12.82
C ASP A 151 -3.10 -26.39 -13.23
N THR A 152 -2.82 -27.44 -14.02
CA THR A 152 -1.47 -27.70 -14.53
C THR A 152 -0.97 -26.55 -15.41
N LYS A 153 -1.85 -25.96 -16.21
CA LYS A 153 -1.50 -24.79 -17.02
C LYS A 153 -1.44 -23.50 -16.21
N ILE A 154 -2.25 -23.36 -15.15
CA ILE A 154 -2.12 -22.23 -14.21
C ILE A 154 -0.74 -22.27 -13.55
N LYS A 155 -0.31 -23.43 -13.04
CA LYS A 155 1.03 -23.58 -12.47
C LYS A 155 2.14 -23.21 -13.46
N LEU A 156 1.99 -23.63 -14.72
CA LEU A 156 2.90 -23.25 -15.80
C LEU A 156 2.93 -21.75 -16.07
N LEU A 157 1.77 -21.08 -16.06
CA LEU A 157 1.65 -19.63 -16.18
C LEU A 157 2.40 -18.94 -15.03
N LEU A 158 2.14 -19.35 -13.78
CA LEU A 158 2.78 -18.80 -12.59
C LEU A 158 4.30 -18.98 -12.62
N SER A 159 4.78 -20.15 -13.02
CA SER A 159 6.22 -20.43 -13.07
C SER A 159 6.93 -19.70 -14.21
N GLU A 160 6.39 -19.73 -15.44
CA GLU A 160 7.10 -19.22 -16.62
C GLU A 160 6.91 -17.71 -16.83
N VAL A 161 5.80 -17.13 -16.38
CA VAL A 161 5.54 -15.68 -16.50
C VAL A 161 5.91 -14.96 -15.22
N TYR A 162 5.47 -15.46 -14.06
CA TYR A 162 5.58 -14.76 -12.77
C TYR A 162 6.75 -15.23 -11.90
N ALA A 163 7.54 -16.21 -12.36
CA ALA A 163 8.62 -16.83 -11.58
C ALA A 163 8.17 -17.28 -10.17
N TYR A 164 6.91 -17.73 -10.07
CA TYR A 164 6.25 -18.06 -8.81
C TYR A 164 5.82 -19.52 -8.79
N ASP A 165 6.25 -20.25 -7.77
CA ASP A 165 5.87 -21.64 -7.52
C ASP A 165 4.90 -21.67 -6.33
N GLY A 166 3.59 -21.66 -6.62
CA GLY A 166 2.55 -21.58 -5.61
C GLY A 166 1.15 -21.37 -6.18
N TYR A 167 0.20 -21.04 -5.31
CA TYR A 167 -1.16 -20.65 -5.68
C TYR A 167 -1.28 -19.13 -5.77
N LEU A 168 -2.09 -18.64 -6.71
CA LEU A 168 -2.31 -17.21 -6.81
C LEU A 168 -3.01 -16.73 -5.53
N ALA A 169 -2.31 -15.92 -4.71
CA ALA A 169 -2.77 -15.44 -3.40
C ALA A 169 -2.96 -16.53 -2.30
N GLY A 170 -2.21 -17.63 -2.34
CA GLY A 170 -2.35 -18.77 -1.42
C GLY A 170 -2.06 -18.50 0.06
N ASP A 171 -1.18 -17.55 0.39
CA ASP A 171 -0.67 -17.32 1.76
C ASP A 171 -1.31 -16.12 2.47
N TRP A 172 -2.42 -15.61 1.97
CA TRP A 172 -3.07 -14.45 2.58
C TRP A 172 -3.77 -14.83 3.91
N ILE A 173 -4.22 -13.82 4.66
CA ILE A 173 -4.76 -13.97 6.02
C ILE A 173 -5.94 -14.95 5.98
N THR A 174 -5.80 -16.10 6.63
CA THR A 174 -6.77 -17.20 6.57
C THR A 174 -7.85 -17.13 7.66
N SER A 175 -7.75 -16.18 8.61
CA SER A 175 -8.74 -16.02 9.67
C SER A 175 -8.80 -14.60 10.23
N ILE A 176 -9.93 -14.27 10.87
CA ILE A 176 -10.15 -12.98 11.54
C ILE A 176 -9.23 -12.81 12.75
N ASP A 177 -8.95 -13.90 13.48
CA ASP A 177 -8.00 -13.92 14.58
C ASP A 177 -6.56 -13.61 14.14
N LEU A 178 -6.23 -13.89 12.89
CA LEU A 178 -4.93 -13.51 12.35
C LEU A 178 -4.83 -12.01 12.06
N LEU A 179 -5.93 -11.26 11.92
CA LEU A 179 -5.84 -9.82 11.65
C LEU A 179 -5.09 -9.07 12.77
N ARG A 180 -5.32 -9.47 14.03
CA ARG A 180 -4.66 -8.85 15.19
C ARG A 180 -3.19 -9.24 15.34
N THR A 181 -2.78 -10.40 14.79
CA THR A 181 -1.37 -10.84 14.81
C THR A 181 -0.64 -10.57 13.49
N HIS A 182 -1.37 -10.18 12.44
CA HIS A 182 -0.85 -9.95 11.11
C HIS A 182 0.30 -8.94 11.07
N PRO A 183 0.25 -7.77 11.74
CA PRO A 183 1.40 -6.86 11.76
C PRO A 183 2.67 -7.50 12.29
N ARG A 184 2.57 -8.31 13.35
CA ARG A 184 3.71 -9.06 13.93
C ARG A 184 4.23 -10.11 12.97
N HIS A 185 3.33 -10.85 12.32
CA HIS A 185 3.73 -11.84 11.33
C HIS A 185 4.47 -11.20 10.15
N GLN A 186 3.94 -10.10 9.59
CA GLN A 186 4.58 -9.36 8.50
C GLN A 186 5.92 -8.75 8.93
N ARG A 187 6.04 -8.27 10.18
CA ARG A 187 7.33 -7.86 10.75
C ARG A 187 8.34 -9.00 10.73
N THR A 188 7.97 -10.19 11.22
CA THR A 188 8.87 -11.36 11.21
C THR A 188 9.25 -11.78 9.79
N VAL A 189 8.33 -11.68 8.81
CA VAL A 189 8.65 -11.94 7.40
C VAL A 189 9.69 -10.94 6.89
N LEU A 190 9.52 -9.65 7.20
CA LEU A 190 10.47 -8.61 6.80
C LEU A 190 11.84 -8.78 7.47
N GLU A 191 11.88 -9.03 8.78
CA GLU A 191 13.11 -9.28 9.53
C GLU A 191 13.92 -10.43 8.91
N ARG A 192 13.25 -11.55 8.61
CA ARG A 192 13.89 -12.69 7.92
C ARG A 192 14.37 -12.31 6.52
N ALA A 193 13.61 -11.55 5.76
CA ALA A 193 14.02 -11.11 4.44
C ALA A 193 15.27 -10.22 4.50
N ILE A 194 15.34 -9.32 5.49
CA ILE A 194 16.51 -8.46 5.74
C ILE A 194 17.72 -9.29 6.13
N GLU A 195 17.60 -10.22 7.08
CA GLU A 195 18.70 -11.07 7.55
C GLU A 195 19.38 -11.85 6.41
N HIS A 196 18.61 -12.25 5.39
CA HIS A 196 19.09 -13.05 4.27
C HIS A 196 19.45 -12.22 3.02
N ASP A 197 19.17 -10.91 2.99
CA ASP A 197 19.56 -10.02 1.90
C ASP A 197 20.95 -9.42 2.17
N ALA A 198 21.84 -9.51 1.18
CA ALA A 198 23.24 -9.11 1.33
C ALA A 198 23.43 -7.60 1.60
N GLU A 199 22.50 -6.77 1.14
CA GLU A 199 22.58 -5.31 1.25
C GLU A 199 21.77 -4.81 2.44
N LEU A 200 20.55 -5.31 2.63
CA LEU A 200 19.69 -4.86 3.73
C LEU A 200 20.22 -5.26 5.11
N LYS A 201 20.82 -6.46 5.25
CA LYS A 201 21.37 -6.89 6.55
C LYS A 201 22.50 -6.01 7.09
N MET A 202 23.12 -5.22 6.22
CA MET A 202 24.19 -4.30 6.57
C MET A 202 23.65 -2.96 7.09
N LEU A 203 22.34 -2.73 6.92
CA LEU A 203 21.65 -1.54 7.38
C LEU A 203 21.01 -1.84 8.74
N ASP A 204 21.14 -0.89 9.67
CA ASP A 204 20.47 -0.94 10.98
C ASP A 204 19.01 -0.49 10.83
N ILE A 205 18.19 -1.38 10.25
CA ILE A 205 16.78 -1.11 9.92
C ILE A 205 15.90 -1.38 11.14
N HIS A 206 15.22 -0.34 11.61
CA HIS A 206 14.26 -0.43 12.70
C HIS A 206 12.85 -0.70 12.15
N ILE A 207 12.17 -1.73 12.64
CA ILE A 207 10.84 -2.13 12.17
C ILE A 207 9.82 -2.00 13.29
N THR A 208 8.81 -1.16 13.09
CA THR A 208 7.64 -1.08 13.98
C THR A 208 6.43 -1.75 13.33
N CYS A 209 5.50 -2.28 14.11
CA CYS A 209 4.24 -2.78 13.55
C CYS A 209 3.00 -2.48 14.42
N GLY A 210 1.89 -2.21 13.75
CA GLY A 210 0.65 -1.78 14.41
C GLY A 210 -0.61 -2.01 13.58
N ILE A 211 -1.75 -1.84 14.24
CA ILE A 211 -3.09 -1.93 13.67
C ILE A 211 -3.71 -0.53 13.71
N MET A 212 -4.05 0.00 12.54
CA MET A 212 -4.88 1.20 12.44
C MET A 212 -6.33 0.80 12.64
N ASP A 213 -6.92 1.23 13.75
CA ASP A 213 -8.35 1.06 13.98
C ASP A 213 -9.09 2.29 13.44
N TYR A 214 -9.84 2.09 12.36
CA TYR A 214 -10.60 3.17 11.74
C TYR A 214 -11.77 3.62 12.60
N ALA A 215 -12.30 2.81 13.52
CA ALA A 215 -13.41 3.21 14.39
C ALA A 215 -12.99 4.27 15.41
N ILE A 216 -11.75 4.20 15.89
CA ILE A 216 -11.18 5.17 16.84
C ILE A 216 -10.13 6.11 16.20
N HIS A 217 -9.88 5.94 14.89
CA HIS A 217 -8.96 6.74 14.08
C HIS A 217 -7.52 6.78 14.63
N ALA A 218 -7.04 5.65 15.14
CA ALA A 218 -5.76 5.59 15.83
C ALA A 218 -4.97 4.32 15.50
N LEU A 219 -3.65 4.47 15.37
CA LEU A 219 -2.73 3.35 15.34
C LEU A 219 -2.53 2.80 16.75
N ILE A 220 -2.59 1.48 16.90
CA ILE A 220 -2.16 0.74 18.09
C ILE A 220 -0.97 -0.12 17.70
N ARG A 221 0.19 0.17 18.31
CA ARG A 221 1.41 -0.62 18.18
C ARG A 221 1.24 -1.96 18.90
N VAL A 222 1.63 -3.03 18.20
CA VAL A 222 1.52 -4.44 18.68
C VAL A 222 2.88 -5.12 18.73
N ASP A 223 3.93 -4.31 18.82
CA ASP A 223 5.34 -4.67 18.88
C ASP A 223 5.98 -4.32 20.23
N ASP A 224 5.14 -4.20 21.26
CA ASP A 224 5.55 -3.83 22.62
C ASP A 224 6.20 -2.44 22.73
N GLY A 225 6.07 -1.60 21.69
CA GLY A 225 6.70 -0.27 21.66
C GLY A 225 8.16 -0.30 21.21
N GLU A 226 8.68 -1.48 20.83
CA GLU A 226 10.09 -1.69 20.51
C GLU A 226 10.29 -1.98 19.01
N PRO A 227 11.15 -1.23 18.30
CA PRO A 227 11.99 -0.14 18.81
C PRO A 227 11.20 1.16 19.04
N GLU A 228 11.70 2.03 19.92
CA GLU A 228 11.24 3.42 19.99
C GLU A 228 11.59 4.15 18.68
N VAL A 229 10.62 4.85 18.09
CA VAL A 229 10.83 5.63 16.86
C VAL A 229 10.18 7.00 17.04
N GLU A 230 10.94 7.92 17.63
CA GLU A 230 10.45 9.21 18.11
C GLU A 230 9.68 10.01 17.06
N PHE A 231 10.13 10.04 15.80
CA PHE A 231 9.41 10.69 14.70
C PHE A 231 8.02 10.10 14.51
N TRP A 232 7.94 8.78 14.36
CA TRP A 232 6.68 8.08 14.09
C TRP A 232 5.75 8.13 15.30
N ASP A 233 6.29 7.93 16.50
CA ASP A 233 5.53 8.02 17.75
C ASP A 233 4.97 9.44 17.97
N SER A 234 5.72 10.48 17.60
CA SER A 234 5.25 11.87 17.63
C SER A 234 4.15 12.14 16.60
N VAL A 235 4.27 11.60 15.38
CA VAL A 235 3.19 11.66 14.37
C VAL A 235 1.92 11.01 14.90
N GLN A 236 2.01 9.82 15.49
CA GLN A 236 0.83 9.10 16.01
C GLN A 236 0.22 9.78 17.23
N ALA A 237 1.05 10.34 18.13
CA ALA A 237 0.56 11.14 19.25
C ALA A 237 -0.18 12.40 18.77
N TYR A 238 0.36 13.07 17.74
CA TYR A 238 -0.29 14.24 17.13
C TYR A 238 -1.66 13.85 16.54
N ILE A 239 -1.73 12.77 15.75
CA ILE A 239 -2.98 12.26 15.18
C ILE A 239 -4.00 12.00 16.30
N ARG A 240 -3.64 11.19 17.31
CA ARG A 240 -4.52 10.83 18.44
C ARG A 240 -5.06 12.05 19.19
N LYS A 241 -4.28 13.13 19.32
CA LYS A 241 -4.72 14.39 19.93
C LYS A 241 -5.75 15.11 19.05
N HIS A 242 -5.53 15.18 17.75
CA HIS A 242 -6.35 15.96 16.82
C HIS A 242 -7.65 15.26 16.44
N VAL A 243 -7.66 13.93 16.31
CA VAL A 243 -8.91 13.18 16.06
C VAL A 243 -9.92 13.30 17.21
N LYS A 244 -9.46 13.53 18.45
CA LYS A 244 -10.32 13.74 19.62
C LYS A 244 -10.81 15.18 19.80
N SER A 245 -10.08 16.16 19.27
CA SER A 245 -10.27 17.58 19.62
C SER A 245 -10.78 18.46 18.48
N ASP A 246 -10.58 18.06 17.22
CA ASP A 246 -10.96 18.88 16.08
C ASP A 246 -12.42 18.63 15.66
N ARG A 247 -13.26 19.67 15.77
CA ARG A 247 -14.65 19.63 15.31
C ARG A 247 -14.76 19.55 13.79
N ASN A 248 -13.80 20.10 13.06
CA ASN A 248 -13.78 20.13 11.60
C ASN A 248 -13.32 18.78 11.02
N ALA A 249 -12.63 17.96 11.80
CA ALA A 249 -12.24 16.60 11.44
C ALA A 249 -13.44 15.64 11.32
N LYS A 250 -14.61 15.96 11.89
CA LYS A 250 -15.73 15.03 12.03
C LYS A 250 -16.14 14.37 10.71
N ASP A 251 -16.26 15.13 9.63
CA ASP A 251 -16.73 14.58 8.35
C ASP A 251 -15.67 13.66 7.72
N LEU A 252 -14.38 14.00 7.84
CA LEU A 252 -13.26 13.14 7.41
C LEU A 252 -13.23 11.83 8.19
N LEU A 253 -13.38 11.90 9.50
CA LEU A 253 -13.38 10.75 10.40
C LEU A 253 -14.61 9.87 10.13
N ILE A 254 -15.80 10.45 9.96
CA ILE A 254 -17.01 9.71 9.57
C ILE A 254 -16.78 8.97 8.24
N ALA A 255 -16.20 9.63 7.23
CA ALA A 255 -15.90 9.00 5.94
C ALA A 255 -14.90 7.83 6.08
N GLN A 256 -13.89 7.96 6.95
CA GLN A 256 -12.92 6.90 7.23
C GLN A 256 -13.54 5.71 7.99
N SER A 257 -14.54 5.96 8.84
CA SER A 257 -15.28 4.96 9.63
C SER A 257 -16.42 4.27 8.85
N GLN A 258 -16.51 4.44 7.54
CA GLN A 258 -17.52 3.79 6.70
C GLN A 258 -16.96 2.56 5.97
N LYS A 259 -17.85 1.70 5.46
CA LYS A 259 -17.47 0.63 4.53
C LYS A 259 -16.75 1.24 3.34
N GLN A 260 -15.63 0.63 2.94
CA GLN A 260 -14.86 1.16 1.85
C GLN A 260 -15.67 1.22 0.55
N LYS A 261 -15.73 2.40 -0.06
CA LYS A 261 -16.40 2.63 -1.35
C LYS A 261 -15.61 3.66 -2.17
N PRO A 262 -14.45 3.25 -2.73
CA PRO A 262 -13.62 4.16 -3.51
C PRO A 262 -14.36 4.65 -4.76
N LEU A 263 -13.97 5.82 -5.26
CA LEU A 263 -14.50 6.36 -6.52
C LEU A 263 -13.72 5.84 -7.74
N ALA A 264 -12.44 5.50 -7.54
CA ALA A 264 -11.56 4.93 -8.55
C ALA A 264 -10.43 4.12 -7.89
N GLY A 265 -9.74 3.30 -8.68
CA GLY A 265 -8.43 2.77 -8.30
C GLY A 265 -7.29 3.66 -8.79
N LEU A 266 -6.11 3.46 -8.20
CA LEU A 266 -4.86 4.12 -8.57
C LEU A 266 -3.73 3.09 -8.57
N LEU A 267 -3.00 3.00 -9.69
CA LEU A 267 -1.70 2.35 -9.76
C LEU A 267 -0.64 3.43 -9.93
N SER A 268 0.33 3.49 -9.01
CA SER A 268 1.31 4.58 -9.01
C SER A 268 2.70 4.16 -8.52
N MET A 269 3.68 5.03 -8.73
CA MET A 269 5.00 4.88 -8.09
C MET A 269 4.88 5.07 -6.56
N SER A 270 5.72 4.41 -5.78
CA SER A 270 5.73 4.55 -4.31
C SER A 270 6.44 5.83 -3.82
N ASP A 271 7.34 6.39 -4.62
CA ASP A 271 8.05 7.64 -4.30
C ASP A 271 7.07 8.82 -4.41
N PRO A 272 6.82 9.59 -3.33
CA PRO A 272 5.88 10.72 -3.34
C PRO A 272 6.31 11.87 -4.27
N ARG A 273 7.60 11.91 -4.67
CA ARG A 273 8.09 12.86 -5.68
C ARG A 273 7.66 12.46 -7.10
N GLN A 274 7.41 11.18 -7.32
CA GLN A 274 7.03 10.62 -8.61
C GLN A 274 5.51 10.48 -8.76
N ALA A 275 4.77 10.29 -7.67
CA ALA A 275 3.32 10.23 -7.71
C ALA A 275 2.67 10.69 -6.40
N SER A 276 1.55 11.39 -6.50
CA SER A 276 0.79 11.91 -5.36
C SER A 276 -0.64 11.39 -5.40
N ARG A 277 -1.01 10.59 -4.38
CA ARG A 277 -2.38 10.10 -4.18
C ARG A 277 -3.37 11.25 -4.03
N ILE A 278 -2.95 12.37 -3.42
CA ILE A 278 -3.79 13.55 -3.22
C ILE A 278 -4.07 14.23 -4.56
N SER A 279 -3.02 14.48 -5.34
CA SER A 279 -3.16 15.14 -6.64
C SER A 279 -3.97 14.28 -7.61
N ALA A 280 -3.80 12.96 -7.58
CA ALA A 280 -4.64 12.02 -8.33
C ALA A 280 -6.11 12.09 -7.90
N ALA A 281 -6.39 12.14 -6.59
CA ALA A 281 -7.74 12.21 -6.05
C ALA A 281 -8.45 13.49 -6.49
N ASN A 282 -7.80 14.64 -6.32
CA ASN A 282 -8.33 15.93 -6.74
C ASN A 282 -8.55 16.00 -8.25
N TYR A 283 -7.60 15.49 -9.05
CA TYR A 283 -7.76 15.39 -10.50
C TYR A 283 -9.00 14.56 -10.88
N TYR A 284 -9.19 13.41 -10.25
CA TYR A 284 -10.33 12.55 -10.54
C TYR A 284 -11.66 13.19 -10.15
N MET A 285 -11.74 13.83 -8.97
CA MET A 285 -12.93 14.55 -8.54
C MET A 285 -13.28 15.68 -9.50
N THR A 286 -12.27 16.46 -9.95
CA THR A 286 -12.46 17.48 -10.99
C THR A 286 -12.95 16.88 -12.30
N LEU A 287 -12.32 15.80 -12.77
CA LEU A 287 -12.71 15.09 -14.01
C LEU A 287 -14.17 14.61 -13.98
N LYS A 288 -14.66 14.22 -12.80
CA LYS A 288 -16.04 13.75 -12.59
C LYS A 288 -17.02 14.85 -12.16
N GLY A 289 -16.58 16.10 -12.04
CA GLY A 289 -17.43 17.22 -11.59
C GLY A 289 -17.89 17.09 -10.13
N ILE A 290 -17.14 16.36 -9.30
CA ILE A 290 -17.40 16.19 -7.87
C ILE A 290 -16.81 17.37 -7.12
N ALA A 291 -17.61 18.07 -6.32
CA ALA A 291 -17.13 19.21 -5.54
C ALA A 291 -16.11 18.75 -4.47
N HIS A 292 -14.98 19.46 -4.39
CA HIS A 292 -13.94 19.23 -3.40
C HIS A 292 -13.23 20.55 -3.05
N ASN A 293 -12.58 20.60 -1.88
CA ASN A 293 -11.83 21.76 -1.38
C ASN A 293 -10.30 21.63 -1.57
N GLY A 294 -9.83 20.49 -2.09
CA GLY A 294 -8.41 20.20 -2.29
C GLY A 294 -7.82 19.27 -1.22
N ASP A 295 -8.49 19.11 -0.08
CA ASP A 295 -8.08 18.16 0.95
C ASP A 295 -8.30 16.71 0.50
N TYR A 296 -7.48 15.80 1.01
CA TYR A 296 -7.67 14.39 0.75
C TYR A 296 -8.82 13.82 1.59
N LEU A 297 -9.87 13.38 0.90
CA LEU A 297 -11.00 12.68 1.49
C LEU A 297 -10.75 11.15 1.52
N PRO A 298 -10.91 10.50 2.69
CA PRO A 298 -10.99 9.03 2.77
C PRO A 298 -12.04 8.48 1.81
N ASN A 299 -11.88 7.23 1.36
CA ASN A 299 -12.75 6.61 0.36
C ASN A 299 -12.70 7.26 -1.04
N THR A 300 -11.68 8.06 -1.37
CA THR A 300 -11.54 8.55 -2.74
C THR A 300 -10.89 7.51 -3.65
N LEU A 301 -9.69 7.03 -3.31
CA LEU A 301 -8.90 6.13 -4.17
C LEU A 301 -8.50 4.83 -3.48
N PHE A 302 -8.69 3.69 -4.14
CA PHE A 302 -8.02 2.44 -3.78
C PHE A 302 -6.64 2.41 -4.43
N ASN A 303 -5.56 2.51 -3.66
CA ASN A 303 -4.22 2.78 -4.21
C ASN A 303 -3.28 1.59 -4.07
N MET A 304 -2.63 1.20 -5.16
CA MET A 304 -1.52 0.25 -5.16
C MET A 304 -0.27 0.94 -5.69
N THR A 305 0.86 0.72 -5.02
CA THR A 305 2.13 1.35 -5.40
C THR A 305 3.22 0.32 -5.59
N GLY A 306 4.18 0.62 -6.47
CA GLY A 306 5.44 -0.12 -6.50
C GLY A 306 6.52 0.61 -7.29
N THR A 307 7.79 0.38 -6.94
CA THR A 307 8.94 1.00 -7.61
C THR A 307 9.24 0.37 -8.96
N SER A 308 8.67 -0.80 -9.26
CA SER A 308 8.88 -1.57 -10.50
C SER A 308 7.72 -1.47 -11.48
N PHE A 309 6.72 -0.63 -11.18
CA PHE A 309 5.50 -0.51 -11.98
C PHE A 309 5.78 0.08 -13.37
N ASP A 310 6.87 0.82 -13.55
CA ASP A 310 7.25 1.46 -14.81
C ASP A 310 8.24 0.64 -15.65
N ILE A 311 8.40 -0.66 -15.36
CA ILE A 311 9.22 -1.61 -16.12
C ILE A 311 8.29 -2.47 -17.02
N PRO A 312 8.11 -2.15 -18.31
CA PRO A 312 7.01 -2.71 -19.12
C PRO A 312 7.07 -4.20 -19.43
N HIS A 313 8.25 -4.81 -19.29
CA HIS A 313 8.52 -6.21 -19.69
C HIS A 313 8.61 -7.16 -18.50
N THR A 314 8.38 -6.67 -17.28
CA THR A 314 8.24 -7.53 -16.11
C THR A 314 6.77 -7.58 -15.70
N PRO A 315 6.27 -8.75 -15.28
CA PRO A 315 4.90 -8.84 -14.78
C PRO A 315 4.71 -8.07 -13.47
N PHE A 316 3.46 -7.90 -13.06
CA PHE A 316 3.11 -7.53 -11.70
C PHE A 316 3.17 -8.76 -10.79
N GLY A 317 3.51 -8.55 -9.52
CA GLY A 317 3.46 -9.61 -8.53
C GLY A 317 2.03 -10.09 -8.27
N PRO A 318 1.86 -11.34 -7.80
CA PRO A 318 0.54 -11.95 -7.60
C PRO A 318 -0.36 -11.16 -6.63
N TYR A 319 0.23 -10.48 -5.64
CA TYR A 319 -0.51 -9.66 -4.67
C TYR A 319 -1.05 -8.36 -5.28
N VAL A 320 -0.31 -7.74 -6.22
CA VAL A 320 -0.79 -6.57 -6.96
C VAL A 320 -1.93 -6.98 -7.90
N ILE A 321 -1.78 -8.11 -8.60
CA ILE A 321 -2.81 -8.64 -9.51
C ILE A 321 -4.10 -8.93 -8.75
N ALA A 322 -4.00 -9.59 -7.60
CA ALA A 322 -5.18 -9.94 -6.82
C ALA A 322 -5.79 -8.71 -6.11
N GLY A 323 -4.99 -7.73 -5.69
CA GLY A 323 -5.48 -6.42 -5.25
C GLY A 323 -6.23 -5.66 -6.36
N PHE A 324 -5.71 -5.69 -7.59
CA PHE A 324 -6.36 -5.09 -8.76
C PHE A 324 -7.66 -5.80 -9.13
N PHE A 325 -7.65 -7.13 -9.14
CA PHE A 325 -8.87 -7.93 -9.33
C PHE A 325 -9.92 -7.63 -8.25
N PHE A 326 -9.52 -7.54 -6.98
CA PHE A 326 -10.41 -7.17 -5.89
C PHE A 326 -11.03 -5.78 -6.12
N ALA A 327 -10.20 -4.80 -6.50
CA ALA A 327 -10.67 -3.46 -6.82
C ALA A 327 -11.71 -3.45 -7.96
N VAL A 328 -11.45 -4.19 -9.03
CA VAL A 328 -12.33 -4.23 -10.19
C VAL A 328 -13.62 -5.02 -9.90
N LYS A 329 -13.51 -6.23 -9.35
CA LYS A 329 -14.65 -7.15 -9.19
C LYS A 329 -15.47 -6.89 -7.94
N HIS A 330 -14.83 -6.70 -6.79
CA HIS A 330 -15.51 -6.63 -5.49
C HIS A 330 -15.85 -5.19 -5.10
N LEU A 331 -15.07 -4.22 -5.56
CA LEU A 331 -15.35 -2.79 -5.34
C LEU A 331 -16.00 -2.10 -6.55
N ASN A 332 -16.17 -2.82 -7.67
CA ASN A 332 -16.77 -2.33 -8.92
C ASN A 332 -16.05 -1.08 -9.49
N LEU A 333 -14.72 -0.99 -9.32
CA LEU A 333 -13.94 0.13 -9.82
C LEU A 333 -13.56 -0.09 -11.29
N THR A 334 -14.41 0.40 -12.19
CA THR A 334 -14.14 0.38 -13.63
C THR A 334 -13.16 1.46 -14.06
N ASP A 335 -13.08 2.59 -13.36
CA ASP A 335 -12.06 3.61 -13.57
C ASP A 335 -10.80 3.30 -12.74
N GLN A 336 -9.67 3.18 -13.42
CA GLN A 336 -8.37 2.88 -12.82
C GLN A 336 -7.36 3.92 -13.32
N MET A 337 -6.97 4.85 -12.46
CA MET A 337 -5.93 5.82 -12.80
C MET A 337 -4.56 5.15 -12.77
N VAL A 338 -3.69 5.57 -13.69
CA VAL A 338 -2.31 5.12 -13.78
C VAL A 338 -1.41 6.33 -13.73
N MET A 339 -0.50 6.38 -12.75
CA MET A 339 0.28 7.58 -12.44
C MET A 339 1.77 7.31 -12.30
N GLY A 340 2.55 7.84 -13.24
CA GLY A 340 3.99 8.08 -13.10
C GLY A 340 4.29 9.57 -12.93
N TYR A 341 5.59 9.88 -12.90
CA TYR A 341 6.09 11.24 -12.81
C TYR A 341 5.71 12.07 -14.02
N ASP A 342 5.99 11.54 -15.22
CA ASP A 342 5.73 12.17 -16.51
C ASP A 342 4.98 11.22 -17.46
N VAL A 343 4.63 11.73 -18.65
CA VAL A 343 3.91 10.97 -19.69
C VAL A 343 4.63 9.68 -20.12
N HIS A 344 5.97 9.68 -20.09
CA HIS A 344 6.75 8.52 -20.49
C HIS A 344 6.71 7.42 -19.42
N GLN A 345 6.87 7.79 -18.15
CA GLN A 345 6.76 6.84 -17.04
C GLN A 345 5.34 6.27 -16.94
N THR A 346 4.32 7.12 -17.03
CA THR A 346 2.92 6.68 -17.06
C THR A 346 2.63 5.75 -18.24
N GLY A 347 3.14 6.10 -19.44
CA GLY A 347 3.02 5.25 -20.62
C GLY A 347 3.64 3.86 -20.42
N ARG A 348 4.80 3.77 -19.75
CA ARG A 348 5.44 2.50 -19.40
C ARG A 348 4.60 1.67 -18.43
N ILE A 349 3.99 2.29 -17.41
CA ILE A 349 3.11 1.58 -16.47
C ILE A 349 1.87 1.03 -17.20
N VAL A 350 1.23 1.84 -18.05
CA VAL A 350 0.10 1.40 -18.88
C VAL A 350 0.51 0.25 -19.81
N GLN A 351 1.70 0.32 -20.40
CA GLN A 351 2.23 -0.75 -21.24
C GLN A 351 2.45 -2.03 -20.43
N LYS A 352 2.98 -1.93 -19.20
CA LYS A 352 3.12 -3.08 -18.28
C LYS A 352 1.77 -3.76 -18.04
N ILE A 353 0.72 -2.98 -17.75
CA ILE A 353 -0.65 -3.52 -17.53
C ILE A 353 -1.14 -4.28 -18.77
N LYS A 354 -0.88 -3.76 -19.97
CA LYS A 354 -1.27 -4.40 -21.23
C LYS A 354 -0.45 -5.66 -21.55
N ASN A 355 0.82 -5.68 -21.17
CA ASN A 355 1.74 -6.79 -21.41
C ASN A 355 1.57 -7.92 -20.38
N ASP A 356 1.11 -7.62 -19.17
CA ASP A 356 0.85 -8.61 -18.13
C ASP A 356 -0.42 -9.42 -18.49
N PRO A 357 -0.31 -10.75 -18.67
CA PRO A 357 -1.43 -11.56 -19.13
C PRO A 357 -2.65 -11.51 -18.22
N LEU A 358 -2.45 -11.48 -16.90
CA LEU A 358 -3.55 -11.49 -15.94
C LEU A 358 -4.15 -10.10 -15.78
N MET A 359 -3.34 -9.05 -15.67
CA MET A 359 -3.86 -7.68 -15.58
C MET A 359 -4.63 -7.30 -16.84
N ASN A 360 -4.09 -7.58 -18.03
CA ASN A 360 -4.76 -7.28 -19.29
C ASN A 360 -6.07 -8.07 -19.45
N MET A 361 -6.09 -9.34 -19.04
CA MET A 361 -7.33 -10.13 -19.02
C MET A 361 -8.39 -9.52 -18.09
N ILE A 362 -8.01 -9.07 -16.89
CA ILE A 362 -8.91 -8.38 -15.95
C ILE A 362 -9.45 -7.09 -16.60
N VAL A 363 -8.56 -6.29 -17.21
CA VAL A 363 -8.95 -5.04 -17.89
C VAL A 363 -9.99 -5.30 -18.98
N GLN A 364 -9.77 -6.31 -19.81
CA GLN A 364 -10.69 -6.66 -20.91
C GLN A 364 -12.01 -7.22 -20.39
N LYS A 365 -11.97 -8.20 -19.48
CA LYS A 365 -13.18 -8.89 -18.98
C LYS A 365 -14.14 -7.95 -18.27
N PHE A 366 -13.62 -6.99 -17.51
CA PHE A 366 -14.43 -6.06 -16.72
C PHE A 366 -14.56 -4.67 -17.34
N ASN A 367 -14.11 -4.48 -18.60
CA ASN A 367 -14.15 -3.22 -19.32
C ASN A 367 -13.56 -2.05 -18.50
N VAL A 368 -12.37 -2.27 -17.95
CA VAL A 368 -11.67 -1.28 -17.13
C VAL A 368 -11.16 -0.15 -18.01
N ASN A 369 -11.50 1.08 -17.61
CA ASN A 369 -10.98 2.31 -18.19
C ASN A 369 -9.68 2.70 -17.47
N LEU A 370 -8.55 2.50 -18.15
CA LEU A 370 -7.24 2.95 -17.68
C LEU A 370 -7.08 4.45 -18.00
N ILE A 371 -7.06 5.30 -16.96
CA ILE A 371 -6.95 6.77 -17.09
C ILE A 371 -5.49 7.17 -16.82
N PRO A 372 -4.68 7.47 -17.86
CA PRO A 372 -3.31 7.92 -17.65
C PRO A 372 -3.30 9.35 -17.10
N ILE A 373 -2.56 9.55 -16.00
CA ILE A 373 -2.31 10.86 -15.39
C ILE A 373 -0.83 10.96 -15.01
N ASN A 374 -0.27 12.17 -14.92
CA ASN A 374 1.15 12.36 -14.61
C ASN A 374 1.32 13.36 -13.47
N GLN A 375 2.24 13.09 -12.55
CA GLN A 375 2.53 13.96 -11.41
C GLN A 375 2.80 15.40 -11.82
N ILE A 376 3.65 15.62 -12.82
CA ILE A 376 4.00 16.97 -13.27
C ILE A 376 2.79 17.77 -13.77
N ASP A 377 1.79 17.10 -14.34
CA ASP A 377 0.62 17.75 -14.94
C ASP A 377 -0.47 18.04 -13.90
N VAL A 378 -0.56 17.20 -12.87
CA VAL A 378 -1.60 17.32 -11.83
C VAL A 378 -1.13 18.11 -10.61
N ALA A 379 0.17 18.13 -10.30
CA ALA A 379 0.71 18.88 -9.18
C ALA A 379 0.68 20.40 -9.39
N GLY A 380 0.67 20.87 -10.65
CA GLY A 380 0.60 22.28 -11.01
C GLY A 380 -0.81 22.86 -11.17
N LYS A 381 -1.87 22.08 -10.89
CA LYS A 381 -3.28 22.48 -11.09
C LYS A 381 -4.10 22.54 -9.79
N GLY A 382 -3.43 22.51 -8.63
CA GLY A 382 -4.03 22.58 -7.30
C GLY A 382 -4.12 24.01 -6.77
#